data_AF-A0AAV2QLI0-F1
#
_entry.id   AF-A0AAV2QLI0-F1
#
_cell.length_a   1.000
_cell.length_b   1.000
_cell.length_c   1.000
_cell.angle_alpha   90.00
_cell.angle_beta   90.00
_cell.angle_gamma   90.00
#
_symmetry.space_group_name_H-M   'P 1'
#
loop_
_entity.id
_entity.type
_entity.pdbx_description
1 polymer ?
#
loop_
_entity_poly.entity_id
_entity_poly.type
_entity_poly.pdbx_seq_one_letter_code
_entity_poly.pdbx_strand_id
1 'polypeptide(L)'
;MCASIIPLKVMCRTKNGNIFLAYNIHINGVFHCTVRYRQLHSLHEQLRRELGSSTLPSFPPKKLLPLSPQQTEERRASLEKYILQLSQDQRVLNNDVFNGFLVSAQNETQRGVGGAEEVPIDVYMMSGIKITLRVPPTLQTDDLLEKVCNQINLPSNLVYYFALFLVKKENNELIVVKRLQDFESPYISQKCLRGSHRIVLRKNYWSASLDNEVIGDRVGLNLLYSQTVQDVERGWILTNREIQRHLAALQAKGAKKEYLDLARNLKYYGYLQFQPCVCDFPKPDTPVLISAGNRELNFRINCEDGTVKEGNFKVTRMRCWRITVQQPINDNNGSINSSNNSSIASNSSISNSSSNNRRSSSSSTVDGIRQVSLELSFEYLMSRDEMRWISVCSPQAVLISVCLQGMVAELLTNKSGYKVRTPAQRVRKGSLQYVRRDGSSTQVTLNHTGENLSQDGSSQSPIGELSLRRLSERLSDLNILDNISSSSSRPNGRASSSEPATVTENHAFNIIGDDNL
;
A
#
# COMPACT_ATOMS: atom_id res chain seq x y z
N MET A 1 -0.73 -7.75 -3.38
CA MET A 1 -0.34 -6.35 -3.70
C MET A 1 -1.13 -5.96 -4.94
N CYS A 2 -1.78 -4.79 -4.97
CA CYS A 2 -2.41 -4.30 -6.20
C CYS A 2 -1.41 -3.42 -6.97
N ALA A 3 -1.14 -3.72 -8.23
CA ALA A 3 -0.28 -2.90 -9.07
C ALA A 3 -0.95 -2.62 -10.42
N SER A 4 -0.87 -1.38 -10.88
CA SER A 4 -1.36 -0.94 -12.19
C SER A 4 -0.25 -0.25 -12.98
N ILE A 5 -0.35 -0.28 -14.32
CA ILE A 5 0.61 0.37 -15.20
C ILE A 5 -0.10 1.40 -16.07
N ILE A 6 0.23 2.66 -15.81
CA ILE A 6 -0.25 3.80 -16.56
C ILE A 6 0.85 4.20 -17.56
N PRO A 7 0.57 4.32 -18.87
CA PRO A 7 1.59 4.72 -19.82
C PRO A 7 1.95 6.18 -19.53
N LEU A 8 3.24 6.52 -19.60
CA LEU A 8 3.60 7.92 -19.60
C LEU A 8 3.20 8.49 -20.96
N LYS A 9 2.23 9.41 -20.98
CA LYS A 9 1.73 10.05 -22.21
C LYS A 9 2.79 10.89 -22.94
N VAL A 10 3.91 11.17 -22.27
CA VAL A 10 5.03 11.97 -22.80
C VAL A 10 6.24 11.06 -23.01
N MET A 11 6.81 11.12 -24.21
CA MET A 11 8.05 10.40 -24.51
C MET A 11 9.22 11.01 -23.71
N CYS A 12 10.01 10.15 -23.06
CA CYS A 12 11.18 10.55 -22.29
C CYS A 12 12.42 10.65 -23.18
N ARG A 13 13.35 11.54 -22.83
CA ARG A 13 14.64 11.65 -23.51
C ARG A 13 15.77 11.07 -22.66
N THR A 14 16.63 10.25 -23.27
CA THR A 14 17.89 9.80 -22.65
C THR A 14 18.91 10.94 -22.62
N LYS A 15 20.00 10.79 -21.84
CA LYS A 15 21.13 11.73 -21.85
C LYS A 15 21.72 11.91 -23.25
N ASN A 16 21.62 10.88 -24.10
CA ASN A 16 22.15 10.84 -25.45
C ASN A 16 21.15 11.37 -26.50
N GLY A 17 20.04 11.99 -26.08
CA GLY A 17 19.04 12.57 -26.99
C GLY A 17 17.98 11.59 -27.51
N ASN A 18 18.17 10.27 -27.35
CA ASN A 18 17.20 9.27 -27.81
C ASN A 18 15.89 9.36 -27.05
N ILE A 19 14.78 9.30 -27.79
CA ILE A 19 13.43 9.37 -27.28
C ILE A 19 12.91 7.96 -27.02
N PHE A 20 12.29 7.71 -25.86
CA PHE A 20 11.74 6.40 -25.50
C PHE A 20 10.40 6.52 -24.76
N LEU A 21 9.56 5.50 -24.92
CA LEU A 21 8.33 5.37 -24.15
C LEU A 21 8.62 4.80 -22.76
N ALA A 22 8.02 5.41 -21.75
CA ALA A 22 8.10 4.97 -20.36
C ALA A 22 6.69 4.66 -19.82
N TYR A 23 6.66 3.90 -18.72
CA TYR A 23 5.48 3.41 -18.06
C TYR A 23 5.57 3.75 -16.59
N ASN A 24 4.52 4.36 -16.04
CA ASN A 24 4.39 4.62 -14.62
C ASN A 24 3.76 3.40 -13.95
N ILE A 25 4.45 2.85 -12.97
CA ILE A 25 3.92 1.80 -12.11
C ILE A 25 3.29 2.49 -10.91
N HIS A 26 2.00 2.22 -10.70
CA HIS A 26 1.27 2.62 -9.51
C HIS A 26 1.03 1.38 -8.66
N ILE A 27 1.39 1.44 -7.37
CA ILE A 27 1.18 0.35 -6.42
C ILE A 27 0.17 0.82 -5.40
N ASN A 28 -0.92 0.06 -5.26
CA ASN A 28 -2.09 0.39 -4.49
C ASN A 28 -2.57 1.83 -4.79
N GLY A 29 -2.71 2.19 -6.07
CA GLY A 29 -3.14 3.52 -6.52
C GLY A 29 -2.11 4.64 -6.40
N VAL A 30 -1.00 4.44 -5.70
CA VAL A 30 0.05 5.45 -5.50
C VAL A 30 1.17 5.27 -6.51
N PHE A 31 1.59 6.35 -7.16
CA PHE A 31 2.74 6.33 -8.07
C PHE A 31 4.00 5.85 -7.34
N HIS A 32 4.63 4.79 -7.86
CA HIS A 32 5.84 4.19 -7.29
C HIS A 32 7.09 4.54 -8.10
N CYS A 33 7.10 4.22 -9.38
CA CYS A 33 8.25 4.46 -10.25
C CYS A 33 7.86 4.57 -11.72
N THR A 34 8.80 5.07 -12.54
CA THR A 34 8.68 5.11 -14.00
C THR A 34 9.75 4.22 -14.61
N VAL A 35 9.34 3.23 -15.41
CA VAL A 35 10.21 2.23 -16.06
C VAL A 35 10.04 2.23 -17.58
N ARG A 36 10.95 1.59 -18.31
CA ARG A 36 10.80 1.29 -19.75
C ARG A 36 10.66 -0.21 -19.99
N TYR A 37 10.12 -0.59 -21.15
CA TYR A 37 9.91 -1.99 -21.54
C TYR A 37 11.14 -2.88 -21.29
N ARG A 38 12.35 -2.43 -21.67
CA ARG A 38 13.57 -3.25 -21.48
C ARG A 38 13.86 -3.57 -20.01
N GLN A 39 13.49 -2.69 -19.08
CA GLN A 39 13.76 -2.88 -17.66
C GLN A 39 12.87 -4.01 -17.14
N LEU A 40 11.58 -3.98 -17.50
CA LEU A 40 10.64 -5.07 -17.20
C LEU A 40 11.03 -6.39 -17.87
N HIS A 41 11.54 -6.33 -19.11
CA HIS A 41 12.07 -7.53 -19.78
C HIS A 41 13.31 -8.08 -19.07
N SER A 42 14.23 -7.22 -18.63
CA SER A 42 15.42 -7.66 -17.87
C SER A 42 15.03 -8.29 -16.53
N LEU A 43 14.02 -7.72 -15.86
CA LEU A 43 13.44 -8.30 -14.65
C LEU A 43 12.83 -9.67 -14.95
N HIS A 44 12.03 -9.80 -16.01
CA HIS A 44 11.44 -11.09 -16.40
C HIS A 44 12.50 -12.18 -16.59
N GLU A 45 13.56 -11.90 -17.34
CA GLU A 45 14.65 -12.86 -17.57
C GLU A 45 15.41 -13.22 -16.28
N GLN A 46 15.49 -12.32 -15.30
CA GLN A 46 16.08 -12.62 -14.00
C GLN A 46 15.16 -13.48 -13.15
N LEU A 47 13.88 -13.12 -13.02
CA LEU A 47 12.89 -13.92 -12.31
C LEU A 47 12.73 -15.31 -12.93
N ARG A 48 12.81 -15.41 -14.26
CA ARG A 48 12.68 -16.69 -14.98
C ARG A 48 13.81 -17.65 -14.64
N ARG A 49 15.02 -17.12 -14.40
CA ARG A 49 16.18 -17.89 -13.96
C ARG A 49 16.06 -18.35 -12.51
N GLU A 50 15.48 -17.52 -11.64
CA GLU A 50 15.37 -17.82 -10.21
C GLU A 50 14.16 -18.69 -9.84
N LEU A 51 13.00 -18.43 -10.43
CA LEU A 51 11.74 -19.08 -10.08
C LEU A 51 11.34 -20.19 -11.07
N GLY A 52 11.96 -20.22 -12.25
CA GLY A 52 11.60 -21.11 -13.35
C GLY A 52 10.58 -20.48 -14.32
N SER A 53 10.44 -21.10 -15.50
CA SER A 53 9.54 -20.58 -16.54
C SER A 53 8.07 -20.88 -16.29
N SER A 54 7.77 -21.97 -15.57
CA SER A 54 6.39 -22.42 -15.29
C SER A 54 5.69 -21.58 -14.22
N THR A 55 6.43 -20.82 -13.42
CA THR A 55 5.88 -19.97 -12.36
C THR A 55 5.54 -18.56 -12.81
N LEU A 56 6.08 -18.11 -13.96
CA LEU A 56 5.91 -16.75 -14.42
C LEU A 56 4.80 -16.62 -15.46
N PRO A 57 4.00 -15.53 -15.41
CA PRO A 57 3.10 -15.19 -16.49
C PRO A 57 3.86 -14.90 -17.79
N SER A 58 3.17 -15.06 -18.92
CA SER A 58 3.74 -14.75 -20.24
C SER A 58 4.15 -13.28 -20.34
N PHE A 59 5.38 -13.04 -20.81
CA PHE A 59 5.90 -11.69 -21.01
C PHE A 59 5.69 -11.22 -22.46
N PRO A 60 5.23 -9.98 -22.70
CA PRO A 60 4.99 -9.49 -24.06
C PRO A 60 6.30 -9.43 -24.87
N PRO A 61 6.38 -10.06 -26.05
CA PRO A 61 7.63 -10.21 -26.79
C PRO A 61 8.14 -8.90 -27.41
N LYS A 62 9.44 -8.88 -27.69
CA LYS A 62 10.07 -7.84 -28.51
C LYS A 62 9.57 -7.98 -29.95
N LYS A 63 9.35 -6.85 -30.62
CA LYS A 63 9.07 -6.80 -32.06
C LYS A 63 10.28 -6.19 -32.76
N LEU A 64 10.60 -6.68 -33.95
CA LEU A 64 11.75 -6.23 -34.74
C LEU A 64 11.49 -4.89 -35.45
N LEU A 65 10.22 -4.55 -35.69
CA LEU A 65 9.79 -3.29 -36.28
C LEU A 65 9.33 -2.29 -35.21
N PRO A 66 9.41 -0.97 -35.49
CA PRO A 66 8.76 0.04 -34.66
C PRO A 66 7.27 -0.27 -34.47
N LEU A 67 6.77 -0.07 -33.25
CA LEU A 67 5.36 -0.35 -32.95
C LEU A 67 4.45 0.72 -33.53
N SER A 68 3.30 0.31 -34.06
CA SER A 68 2.19 1.22 -34.31
C SER A 68 1.60 1.74 -32.98
N PRO A 69 0.80 2.83 -32.99
CA PRO A 69 0.10 3.31 -31.79
C PRO A 69 -0.77 2.23 -31.14
N GLN A 70 -1.52 1.46 -31.95
CA GLN A 70 -2.33 0.34 -31.47
C GLN A 70 -1.48 -0.73 -30.79
N GLN A 71 -0.36 -1.15 -31.42
CA GLN A 71 0.53 -2.15 -30.85
C GLN A 71 1.24 -1.65 -29.58
N THR A 72 1.42 -0.34 -29.44
CA THR A 72 1.97 0.30 -28.25
C THR A 72 0.99 0.18 -27.08
N GLU A 73 -0.30 0.42 -27.33
CA GLU A 73 -1.35 0.26 -26.33
C GLU A 73 -1.58 -1.21 -25.97
N GLU A 74 -1.57 -2.13 -26.93
CA GLU A 74 -1.63 -3.58 -26.67
C GLU A 74 -0.46 -4.05 -25.79
N ARG A 75 0.75 -3.56 -26.07
CA ARG A 75 1.93 -3.85 -25.24
C ARG A 75 1.77 -3.28 -23.84
N ARG A 76 1.23 -2.07 -23.70
CA ARG A 76 0.96 -1.48 -22.39
C ARG A 76 -0.01 -2.33 -21.57
N ALA A 77 -1.16 -2.69 -22.14
CA ALA A 77 -2.16 -3.53 -21.48
C ALA A 77 -1.57 -4.90 -21.10
N SER A 78 -0.74 -5.49 -21.96
CA SER A 78 -0.06 -6.76 -21.68
C SER A 78 0.95 -6.65 -20.53
N LEU A 79 1.72 -5.55 -20.46
CA LEU A 79 2.64 -5.28 -19.35
C LEU A 79 1.88 -5.07 -18.04
N GLU A 80 0.75 -4.36 -18.08
CA GLU A 80 -0.10 -4.14 -16.91
C GLU A 80 -0.61 -5.47 -16.35
N LYS A 81 -1.18 -6.31 -17.22
CA LYS A 81 -1.59 -7.66 -16.86
C LYS A 81 -0.44 -8.49 -16.28
N TYR A 82 0.75 -8.40 -16.87
CA TYR A 82 1.94 -9.10 -16.39
C TYR A 82 2.32 -8.69 -14.96
N ILE A 83 2.43 -7.39 -14.67
CA ILE A 83 2.78 -6.92 -13.31
C ILE A 83 1.68 -7.27 -12.31
N LEU A 84 0.40 -7.14 -12.69
CA LEU A 84 -0.71 -7.52 -11.84
C LEU A 84 -0.64 -9.02 -11.49
N GLN A 85 -0.34 -9.89 -12.45
CA GLN A 85 -0.19 -11.32 -12.18
C GLN A 85 1.02 -11.62 -11.27
N LEU A 86 2.15 -10.93 -11.46
CA LEU A 86 3.29 -11.04 -10.56
C LEU A 86 2.92 -10.62 -9.12
N SER A 87 2.11 -9.56 -8.96
CA SER A 87 1.78 -9.01 -7.65
C SER A 87 0.75 -9.83 -6.86
N GLN A 88 0.17 -10.87 -7.48
CA GLN A 88 -0.69 -11.86 -6.84
C GLN A 88 0.07 -13.13 -6.41
N ASP A 89 1.30 -13.35 -6.91
CA ASP A 89 2.11 -14.50 -6.51
C ASP A 89 2.98 -14.16 -5.30
N GLN A 90 2.71 -14.79 -4.16
CA GLN A 90 3.45 -14.56 -2.92
C GLN A 90 4.94 -14.92 -3.04
N ARG A 91 5.30 -15.86 -3.92
CA ARG A 91 6.70 -16.22 -4.19
C ARG A 91 7.44 -15.07 -4.85
N VAL A 92 6.77 -14.32 -5.73
CA VAL A 92 7.34 -13.14 -6.40
C VAL A 92 7.41 -11.95 -5.45
N LEU A 93 6.37 -11.72 -4.63
CA LEU A 93 6.38 -10.64 -3.64
C LEU A 93 7.49 -10.80 -2.58
N ASN A 94 7.86 -12.04 -2.27
CA ASN A 94 8.94 -12.36 -1.35
C ASN A 94 10.31 -12.52 -2.06
N ASN A 95 10.39 -12.31 -3.37
CA ASN A 95 11.63 -12.46 -4.13
C ASN A 95 12.45 -11.15 -4.11
N ASP A 96 13.74 -11.27 -3.78
CA ASP A 96 14.62 -10.11 -3.62
C ASP A 96 14.98 -9.43 -4.93
N VAL A 97 15.03 -10.16 -6.05
CA VAL A 97 15.25 -9.55 -7.37
C VAL A 97 14.08 -8.66 -7.74
N PHE A 98 12.84 -9.10 -7.48
CA PHE A 98 11.64 -8.30 -7.70
C PHE A 98 11.63 -7.04 -6.82
N ASN A 99 11.86 -7.21 -5.52
CA ASN A 99 11.84 -6.10 -4.57
C ASN A 99 13.00 -5.12 -4.80
N GLY A 100 14.21 -5.62 -5.05
CA GLY A 100 15.38 -4.82 -5.39
C GLY A 100 15.21 -4.05 -6.70
N PHE A 101 14.52 -4.64 -7.69
CA PHE A 101 14.16 -3.94 -8.93
C PHE A 101 13.24 -2.75 -8.64
N LEU A 102 12.19 -2.97 -7.84
CA LEU A 102 11.23 -1.92 -7.51
C LEU A 102 11.88 -0.76 -6.76
N VAL A 103 12.79 -1.03 -5.81
CA VAL A 103 13.55 0.02 -5.12
C VAL A 103 14.51 0.74 -6.05
N SER A 104 15.22 0.00 -6.90
CA SER A 104 16.16 0.58 -7.87
C SER A 104 15.42 1.50 -8.86
N ALA A 105 14.24 1.09 -9.33
CA ALA A 105 13.37 1.88 -10.18
C ALA A 105 12.78 3.10 -9.45
N GLN A 106 12.40 2.94 -8.17
CA GLN A 106 11.94 4.03 -7.31
C GLN A 106 13.03 5.11 -7.18
N ASN A 107 14.27 4.70 -6.87
CA ASN A 107 15.41 5.59 -6.75
C ASN A 107 15.76 6.29 -8.06
N GLU A 108 15.79 5.55 -9.17
CA GLU A 108 16.07 6.15 -10.49
C GLU A 108 15.03 7.20 -10.88
N THR A 109 13.76 6.97 -10.50
CA THR A 109 12.64 7.87 -10.79
C THR A 109 12.79 9.20 -10.07
N GLN A 110 13.17 9.17 -8.80
CA GLN A 110 13.21 10.34 -7.92
C GLN A 110 14.52 11.12 -8.05
N ARG A 111 14.99 11.34 -9.30
CA ARG A 111 16.23 12.04 -9.68
C ARG A 111 16.48 13.25 -8.75
N GLY A 112 17.44 13.14 -7.83
CA GLY A 112 17.73 14.23 -6.89
C GLY A 112 18.23 13.79 -5.51
N VAL A 113 18.20 12.51 -5.15
CA VAL A 113 19.00 12.04 -4.02
C VAL A 113 20.45 11.99 -4.48
N GLY A 114 21.18 13.07 -4.21
CA GLY A 114 22.57 13.29 -4.63
C GLY A 114 23.50 12.14 -4.24
N GLY A 115 24.73 12.17 -4.77
CA GLY A 115 25.76 11.13 -4.62
C GLY A 115 26.26 10.86 -3.20
N ALA A 116 25.48 11.17 -2.17
CA ALA A 116 25.74 10.74 -0.80
C ALA A 116 25.45 9.24 -0.67
N GLU A 117 26.45 8.49 -0.23
CA GLU A 117 26.33 7.05 0.03
C GLU A 117 25.34 6.77 1.18
N GLU A 118 25.23 7.68 2.15
CA GLU A 118 24.31 7.57 3.28
C GLU A 118 23.59 8.88 3.61
N VAL A 119 22.31 8.75 3.95
CA VAL A 119 21.40 9.83 4.34
C VAL A 119 20.82 9.59 5.74
N PRO A 120 20.58 10.65 6.53
CA PRO A 120 19.91 10.51 7.82
C PRO A 120 18.41 10.21 7.63
N ILE A 121 17.90 9.27 8.41
CA ILE A 121 16.48 8.91 8.48
C ILE A 121 16.01 8.85 9.92
N ASP A 122 14.87 9.49 10.20
CA ASP A 122 14.25 9.51 11.53
C ASP A 122 13.07 8.52 11.56
N VAL A 123 13.12 7.57 12.50
CA VAL A 123 12.00 6.66 12.80
C VAL A 123 11.45 6.98 14.19
N TYR A 124 10.15 7.26 14.25
CA TYR A 124 9.46 7.69 15.45
C TYR A 124 8.73 6.51 16.11
N MET A 125 8.78 6.49 17.43
CA MET A 125 7.99 5.61 18.27
C MET A 125 6.65 6.29 18.58
N MET A 126 5.65 5.51 18.99
CA MET A 126 4.36 6.07 19.41
C MET A 126 4.45 6.96 20.66
N SER A 127 5.52 6.82 21.46
CA SER A 127 5.83 7.72 22.58
C SER A 127 6.31 9.12 22.15
N GLY A 128 6.59 9.34 20.85
CA GLY A 128 7.17 10.56 20.32
C GLY A 128 8.71 10.58 20.31
N ILE A 129 9.36 9.62 20.97
CA ILE A 129 10.81 9.40 20.87
C ILE A 129 11.17 9.04 19.43
N LYS A 130 12.30 9.54 18.93
CA LYS A 130 12.80 9.20 17.60
C LYS A 130 14.20 8.59 17.66
N ILE A 131 14.47 7.79 16.65
CA ILE A 131 15.76 7.16 16.39
C ILE A 131 16.24 7.67 15.04
N THR A 132 17.46 8.19 15.00
CA THR A 132 18.09 8.69 13.77
C THR A 132 19.16 7.70 13.34
N LEU A 133 19.04 7.17 12.13
CA LEU A 133 20.01 6.28 11.50
C LEU A 133 20.62 6.96 10.27
N ARG A 134 21.87 6.64 9.94
CA ARG A 134 22.44 6.93 8.62
C ARG A 134 22.37 5.67 7.78
N VAL A 135 21.73 5.75 6.63
CA VAL A 135 21.45 4.59 5.78
C VAL A 135 21.58 4.94 4.30
N PRO A 136 21.84 3.96 3.42
CA PRO A 136 21.70 4.17 2.00
C PRO A 136 20.30 4.63 1.63
N PRO A 137 20.12 5.57 0.69
CA PRO A 137 18.79 5.99 0.22
C PRO A 137 17.92 4.86 -0.31
N THR A 138 18.53 3.77 -0.74
CA THR A 138 17.87 2.58 -1.28
C THR A 138 17.66 1.48 -0.23
N LEU A 139 17.91 1.74 1.07
CA LEU A 139 17.65 0.76 2.11
C LEU A 139 16.15 0.38 2.12
N GLN A 140 15.86 -0.92 2.12
CA GLN A 140 14.48 -1.42 2.10
C GLN A 140 13.81 -1.29 3.48
N THR A 141 12.47 -1.31 3.46
CA THR A 141 11.64 -1.13 4.66
C THR A 141 11.94 -2.16 5.76
N ASP A 142 12.11 -3.42 5.41
CA ASP A 142 12.38 -4.50 6.36
C ASP A 142 13.80 -4.40 6.95
N ASP A 143 14.81 -4.03 6.15
CA ASP A 143 16.16 -3.78 6.65
C ASP A 143 16.19 -2.59 7.63
N LEU A 144 15.45 -1.50 7.33
CA LEU A 144 15.33 -0.37 8.25
C LEU A 144 14.61 -0.78 9.53
N LEU A 145 13.52 -1.56 9.42
CA LEU A 145 12.79 -2.10 10.56
C LEU A 145 13.70 -2.92 11.47
N GLU A 146 14.46 -3.85 10.90
CA GLU A 146 15.42 -4.67 11.64
C GLU A 146 16.50 -3.83 12.33
N LYS A 147 17.10 -2.85 11.64
CA LYS A 147 18.10 -1.93 12.24
C LYS A 147 17.53 -1.12 13.40
N VAL A 148 16.30 -0.59 13.26
CA VAL A 148 15.62 0.17 14.33
C VAL A 148 15.26 -0.72 15.52
N CYS A 149 14.70 -1.90 15.26
CA CYS A 149 14.35 -2.86 16.31
C CYS A 149 15.59 -3.34 17.08
N ASN A 150 16.70 -3.56 16.38
CA ASN A 150 17.98 -3.88 17.02
C ASN A 150 18.47 -2.74 17.92
N GLN A 151 18.39 -1.47 17.47
CA GLN A 151 18.79 -0.31 18.28
C GLN A 151 17.97 -0.12 19.56
N ILE A 152 16.71 -0.56 19.59
CA ILE A 152 15.88 -0.52 20.80
C ILE A 152 15.95 -1.82 21.61
N ASN A 153 16.82 -2.76 21.22
CA ASN A 153 16.96 -4.08 21.83
C ASN A 153 15.65 -4.90 21.85
N LEU A 154 14.83 -4.76 20.80
CA LEU A 154 13.67 -5.65 20.62
C LEU A 154 14.16 -7.02 20.16
N PRO A 155 13.77 -8.13 20.82
CA PRO A 155 14.14 -9.47 20.39
C PRO A 155 13.80 -9.76 18.93
N SER A 156 14.70 -10.45 18.22
CA SER A 156 14.57 -10.70 16.77
C SER A 156 13.27 -11.42 16.40
N ASN A 157 12.78 -12.32 17.27
CA ASN A 157 11.50 -13.03 17.08
C ASN A 157 10.27 -12.12 17.17
N LEU A 158 10.39 -10.90 17.70
CA LEU A 158 9.30 -9.94 17.83
C LEU A 158 9.31 -8.84 16.74
N VAL A 159 10.37 -8.74 15.93
CA VAL A 159 10.57 -7.64 14.96
C VAL A 159 9.38 -7.50 14.01
N TYR A 160 8.90 -8.60 13.42
CA TYR A 160 7.83 -8.57 12.42
C TYR A 160 6.41 -8.58 13.02
N TYR A 161 6.27 -8.51 14.35
CA TYR A 161 5.02 -8.09 15.00
C TYR A 161 4.81 -6.58 14.86
N PHE A 162 5.83 -5.85 14.42
CA PHE A 162 5.78 -4.43 14.12
C PHE A 162 6.05 -4.19 12.62
N ALA A 163 5.67 -3.00 12.15
CA ALA A 163 5.99 -2.52 10.82
C ALA A 163 6.20 -1.01 10.84
N LEU A 164 6.77 -0.50 9.74
CA LEU A 164 6.95 0.92 9.52
C LEU A 164 5.76 1.51 8.77
N PHE A 165 5.24 2.61 9.29
CA PHE A 165 4.12 3.34 8.71
C PHE A 165 4.55 4.75 8.34
N LEU A 166 4.06 5.23 7.20
CA LEU A 166 4.17 6.63 6.81
C LEU A 166 2.98 7.38 7.41
N VAL A 167 3.26 8.42 8.19
CA VAL A 167 2.27 9.15 8.99
C VAL A 167 2.42 10.63 8.71
N LYS A 168 1.32 11.29 8.29
CA LYS A 168 1.26 12.74 8.13
C LYS A 168 1.02 13.38 9.50
N LYS A 169 1.77 14.43 9.83
CA LYS A 169 1.53 15.27 11.00
C LYS A 169 0.88 16.58 10.56
N GLU A 170 -0.33 16.85 11.04
CA GLU A 170 -1.12 18.03 10.71
C GLU A 170 -1.81 18.53 11.98
N ASN A 171 -1.62 19.80 12.37
CA ASN A 171 -2.26 20.40 13.56
C ASN A 171 -2.14 19.56 14.85
N ASN A 172 -0.98 18.93 15.09
CA ASN A 172 -0.72 17.95 16.15
C ASN A 172 -1.47 16.61 16.07
N GLU A 173 -2.32 16.40 15.08
CA GLU A 173 -2.86 15.09 14.77
C GLU A 173 -1.86 14.28 13.94
N LEU A 174 -1.88 12.96 14.15
CA LEU A 174 -1.13 12.01 13.34
C LEU A 174 -2.10 11.19 12.51
N ILE A 175 -1.99 11.30 11.19
CA ILE A 175 -2.85 10.62 10.22
C ILE A 175 -2.02 9.54 9.54
N VAL A 176 -2.42 8.27 9.70
CA VAL A 176 -1.73 7.15 9.05
C VAL A 176 -2.00 7.21 7.55
N VAL A 177 -0.95 7.35 6.75
CA VAL A 177 -1.06 7.42 5.28
C VAL A 177 -1.02 6.01 4.70
N LYS A 178 0.03 5.24 5.03
CA LYS A 178 0.17 3.85 4.59
C LYS A 178 1.16 3.05 5.44
N ARG A 179 1.03 1.72 5.39
CA ARG A 179 2.11 0.80 5.79
C ARG A 179 3.14 0.72 4.67
N LEU A 180 4.41 0.96 4.98
CA LEU A 180 5.51 0.79 4.03
C LEU A 180 5.72 -0.70 3.75
N GLN A 181 5.94 -1.04 2.50
CA GLN A 181 6.16 -2.42 2.07
C GLN A 181 7.65 -2.73 1.87
N ASP A 182 8.01 -4.01 1.92
CA ASP A 182 9.41 -4.48 1.81
C ASP A 182 10.08 -4.07 0.48
N PHE A 183 9.30 -3.88 -0.59
CA PHE A 183 9.77 -3.39 -1.90
C PHE A 183 9.94 -1.87 -2.01
N GLU A 184 9.70 -1.14 -0.93
CA GLU A 184 9.88 0.31 -0.87
C GLU A 184 11.17 0.68 -0.14
N SER A 185 11.76 1.83 -0.52
CA SER A 185 12.67 2.55 0.35
C SER A 185 11.88 3.53 1.24
N PRO A 186 11.95 3.42 2.57
CA PRO A 186 11.32 4.38 3.47
C PRO A 186 11.78 5.82 3.24
N TYR A 187 13.08 6.03 2.98
CA TYR A 187 13.65 7.34 2.71
C TYR A 187 13.02 7.98 1.48
N ILE A 188 13.01 7.24 0.37
CA ILE A 188 12.48 7.74 -0.90
C ILE A 188 10.97 7.96 -0.78
N SER A 189 10.24 6.98 -0.23
CA SER A 189 8.79 7.08 -0.03
C SER A 189 8.39 8.29 0.82
N GLN A 190 9.16 8.64 1.86
CA GLN A 190 8.92 9.85 2.66
C GLN A 190 9.19 11.13 1.87
N LYS A 191 10.31 11.19 1.12
CA LYS A 191 10.71 12.37 0.34
C LYS A 191 9.78 12.70 -0.82
N CYS A 192 9.08 11.69 -1.36
CA CYS A 192 8.13 11.87 -2.46
C CYS A 192 6.85 12.61 -2.04
N LEU A 193 6.54 12.67 -0.73
CA LEU A 193 5.33 13.31 -0.24
C LEU A 193 5.58 14.76 0.16
N ARG A 194 4.63 15.64 -0.18
CA ARG A 194 4.63 17.04 0.26
C ARG A 194 4.12 17.16 1.70
N GLY A 195 4.72 18.03 2.51
CA GLY A 195 4.29 18.30 3.89
C GLY A 195 5.02 17.45 4.94
N SER A 196 4.60 17.59 6.21
CA SER A 196 5.28 16.95 7.33
C SER A 196 4.88 15.48 7.46
N HIS A 197 5.74 14.59 6.95
CA HIS A 197 5.59 13.15 7.06
C HIS A 197 6.66 12.54 7.97
N ARG A 198 6.27 11.54 8.75
CA ARG A 198 7.12 10.78 9.67
C ARG A 198 7.02 9.30 9.35
N ILE A 199 8.12 8.59 9.53
CA ILE A 199 8.13 7.13 9.56
C ILE A 199 7.93 6.72 11.01
N VAL A 200 6.95 5.85 11.27
CA VAL A 200 6.53 5.48 12.63
C VAL A 200 6.53 3.96 12.76
N LEU A 201 7.14 3.45 13.82
CA LEU A 201 7.04 2.04 14.22
C LEU A 201 5.70 1.80 14.90
N ARG A 202 4.90 0.85 14.40
CA ARG A 202 3.62 0.44 14.99
C ARG A 202 3.41 -1.06 14.96
N LYS A 203 2.53 -1.55 15.83
CA LYS A 203 2.00 -2.93 15.81
C LYS A 203 1.47 -3.27 14.40
N ASN A 204 1.75 -4.50 13.95
CA ASN A 204 1.43 -5.02 12.62
C ASN A 204 0.75 -6.40 12.69
N TYR A 205 -0.31 -6.51 13.49
CA TYR A 205 -1.17 -7.68 13.55
C TYR A 205 -2.55 -7.28 14.09
N TRP A 206 -3.56 -8.09 13.79
CA TRP A 206 -4.96 -7.78 14.08
C TRP A 206 -5.49 -8.55 15.29
N SER A 207 -5.12 -9.82 15.45
CA SER A 207 -5.56 -10.63 16.59
C SER A 207 -4.95 -10.14 17.90
N ALA A 208 -5.80 -9.80 18.87
CA ALA A 208 -5.38 -9.46 20.23
C ALA A 208 -4.74 -10.65 20.98
N SER A 209 -4.90 -11.89 20.49
CA SER A 209 -4.21 -13.05 21.09
C SER A 209 -2.69 -12.92 20.96
N LEU A 210 -2.20 -12.30 19.88
CA LEU A 210 -0.77 -12.11 19.62
C LEU A 210 -0.13 -11.09 20.57
N ASP A 211 -0.92 -10.28 21.28
CA ASP A 211 -0.39 -9.40 22.33
C ASP A 211 0.30 -10.21 23.43
N ASN A 212 -0.14 -11.45 23.70
CA ASN A 212 0.45 -12.29 24.74
C ASN A 212 1.90 -12.69 24.43
N GLU A 213 2.26 -12.82 23.15
CA GLU A 213 3.64 -13.08 22.71
C GLU A 213 4.54 -11.85 22.89
N VAL A 214 3.96 -10.65 22.72
CA VAL A 214 4.71 -9.39 22.72
C VAL A 214 4.84 -8.79 24.13
N ILE A 215 3.81 -8.93 24.97
CA ILE A 215 3.78 -8.41 26.35
C ILE A 215 4.79 -9.12 27.27
N GLY A 216 5.23 -10.33 26.91
CA GLY A 216 6.26 -11.06 27.65
C GLY A 216 7.63 -10.39 27.63
N ASP A 217 7.91 -9.58 26.60
CA ASP A 217 9.15 -8.80 26.49
C ASP A 217 8.96 -7.37 27.01
N ARG A 218 9.99 -6.83 27.67
CA ARG A 218 9.94 -5.46 28.23
C ARG A 218 9.80 -4.40 27.16
N VAL A 219 10.52 -4.53 26.04
CA VAL A 219 10.47 -3.56 24.93
C VAL A 219 9.13 -3.70 24.22
N GLY A 220 8.73 -4.92 23.87
CA GLY A 220 7.42 -5.24 23.29
C GLY A 220 6.25 -4.68 24.10
N LEU A 221 6.23 -4.92 25.42
CA LEU A 221 5.25 -4.33 26.36
C LEU A 221 5.22 -2.80 26.27
N ASN A 222 6.39 -2.15 26.26
CA ASN A 222 6.45 -0.69 26.16
C ASN A 222 5.90 -0.16 24.84
N LEU A 223 6.19 -0.85 23.72
CA LEU A 223 5.69 -0.46 22.40
C LEU A 223 4.17 -0.54 22.31
N LEU A 224 3.60 -1.66 22.76
CA LEU A 224 2.15 -1.84 22.80
C LEU A 224 1.50 -0.84 23.74
N TYR A 225 2.03 -0.69 24.95
CA TYR A 225 1.53 0.28 25.93
C TYR A 225 1.51 1.71 25.35
N SER A 226 2.62 2.19 24.78
CA SER A 226 2.69 3.54 24.21
C SER A 226 1.72 3.74 23.05
N GLN A 227 1.51 2.72 22.21
CA GLN A 227 0.49 2.79 21.16
C GLN A 227 -0.93 2.82 21.74
N THR A 228 -1.24 1.96 22.70
CA THR A 228 -2.57 1.91 23.32
C THR A 228 -2.93 3.19 24.06
N VAL A 229 -1.99 3.79 24.79
CA VAL A 229 -2.20 5.11 25.42
C VAL A 229 -2.59 6.15 24.37
N GLN A 230 -1.86 6.21 23.25
CA GLN A 230 -2.18 7.12 22.15
C GLN A 230 -3.55 6.84 21.53
N ASP A 231 -3.90 5.56 21.32
CA ASP A 231 -5.18 5.17 20.74
C ASP A 231 -6.36 5.50 21.71
N VAL A 232 -6.15 5.45 23.04
CA VAL A 232 -7.11 5.92 24.05
C VAL A 232 -7.22 7.45 24.06
N GLU A 233 -6.10 8.18 24.09
CA GLU A 233 -6.07 9.65 24.11
C GLU A 233 -6.74 10.26 22.87
N ARG A 234 -6.67 9.56 21.73
CA ARG A 234 -7.32 9.95 20.46
C ARG A 234 -8.79 9.54 20.36
N GLY A 235 -9.30 8.79 21.34
CA GLY A 235 -10.66 8.23 21.29
C GLY A 235 -10.85 7.16 20.21
N TRP A 236 -9.78 6.54 19.73
CA TRP A 236 -9.88 5.36 18.84
C TRP A 236 -10.39 4.17 19.63
N ILE A 237 -9.92 4.01 20.87
CA ILE A 237 -10.44 3.06 21.85
C ILE A 237 -11.53 3.78 22.65
N LEU A 238 -12.73 3.21 22.67
CA LEU A 238 -13.86 3.84 23.35
C LEU A 238 -13.80 3.58 24.86
N THR A 239 -13.84 4.66 25.63
CA THR A 239 -13.79 4.64 27.10
C THR A 239 -14.92 5.46 27.69
N ASN A 240 -15.46 5.04 28.84
CA ASN A 240 -16.30 5.90 29.68
C ASN A 240 -15.44 6.66 30.73
N ARG A 241 -16.06 7.58 31.47
CA ARG A 241 -15.35 8.44 32.45
C ARG A 241 -14.66 7.65 33.58
N GLU A 242 -15.25 6.55 34.02
CA GLU A 242 -14.70 5.70 35.08
C GLU A 242 -13.47 4.94 34.61
N ILE A 243 -13.56 4.33 33.43
CA ILE A 243 -12.45 3.64 32.77
C ILE A 243 -11.30 4.62 32.48
N GLN A 244 -11.60 5.84 32.01
CA GLN A 244 -10.57 6.88 31.80
C GLN A 244 -9.81 7.21 33.10
N ARG A 245 -10.52 7.38 34.22
CA ARG A 245 -9.88 7.62 35.53
C ARG A 245 -9.01 6.43 35.96
N HIS A 246 -9.47 5.20 35.73
CA HIS A 246 -8.70 4.00 36.06
C HIS A 246 -7.44 3.91 35.20
N LEU A 247 -7.55 4.07 33.88
CA LEU A 247 -6.42 4.08 32.96
C LEU A 247 -5.41 5.18 33.33
N ALA A 248 -5.87 6.39 33.67
CA ALA A 248 -5.02 7.48 34.13
C ALA A 248 -4.27 7.13 35.43
N ALA A 249 -4.93 6.46 36.38
CA ALA A 249 -4.29 6.00 37.62
C ALA A 249 -3.23 4.92 37.36
N LEU A 250 -3.48 3.98 36.43
CA LEU A 250 -2.51 2.96 36.03
C LEU A 250 -1.30 3.59 35.32
N GLN A 251 -1.56 4.57 34.45
CA GLN A 251 -0.52 5.34 33.76
C GLN A 251 0.35 6.13 34.75
N ALA A 252 -0.24 6.78 35.75
CA ALA A 252 0.50 7.51 36.80
C ALA A 252 1.37 6.58 37.66
N LYS A 253 0.93 5.33 37.89
CA LYS A 253 1.69 4.29 38.60
C LYS A 253 2.76 3.60 37.75
N GLY A 254 2.75 3.81 36.42
CA GLY A 254 3.59 3.04 35.50
C GLY A 254 3.19 1.57 35.36
N ALA A 255 1.95 1.21 35.71
CA ALA A 255 1.39 -0.14 35.68
C ALA A 255 0.98 -0.54 34.25
N LYS A 256 1.97 -0.71 33.37
CA LYS A 256 1.77 -0.87 31.91
C LYS A 256 1.03 -2.14 31.53
N LYS A 257 1.30 -3.25 32.23
CA LYS A 257 0.69 -4.54 31.93
C LYS A 257 -0.78 -4.51 32.30
N GLU A 258 -1.10 -4.03 33.50
CA GLU A 258 -2.46 -3.85 34.00
C GLU A 258 -3.25 -2.86 33.13
N TYR A 259 -2.60 -1.80 32.64
CA TYR A 259 -3.20 -0.89 31.67
C TYR A 259 -3.63 -1.61 30.40
N LEU A 260 -2.75 -2.45 29.83
CA LEU A 260 -3.06 -3.24 28.64
C LEU A 260 -4.13 -4.31 28.91
N ASP A 261 -4.10 -4.96 30.08
CA ASP A 261 -5.10 -5.95 30.49
C ASP A 261 -6.50 -5.31 30.63
N LEU A 262 -6.58 -4.06 31.10
CA LEU A 262 -7.83 -3.31 31.06
C LEU A 262 -8.22 -2.90 29.63
N ALA A 263 -7.27 -2.32 28.89
CA ALA A 263 -7.54 -1.73 27.58
C ALA A 263 -7.95 -2.76 26.52
N ARG A 264 -7.41 -4.00 26.57
CA ARG A 264 -7.74 -5.05 25.60
C ARG A 264 -9.19 -5.52 25.62
N ASN A 265 -9.90 -5.23 26.71
CA ASN A 265 -11.31 -5.55 26.89
C ASN A 265 -12.23 -4.39 26.45
N LEU A 266 -11.66 -3.27 26.00
CA LEU A 266 -12.42 -2.11 25.56
C LEU A 266 -12.82 -2.20 24.09
N LYS A 267 -13.94 -1.56 23.76
CA LYS A 267 -14.43 -1.49 22.40
C LYS A 267 -13.42 -0.76 21.52
N TYR A 268 -13.17 -1.33 20.34
CA TYR A 268 -12.22 -0.86 19.34
C TYR A 268 -10.73 -0.98 19.72
N TYR A 269 -10.38 -1.72 20.78
CA TYR A 269 -8.99 -2.11 21.00
C TYR A 269 -8.42 -2.86 19.77
N GLY A 270 -7.25 -2.44 19.30
CA GLY A 270 -6.60 -3.02 18.13
C GLY A 270 -7.18 -2.60 16.77
N TYR A 271 -8.15 -1.67 16.74
CA TYR A 271 -8.67 -1.11 15.50
C TYR A 271 -7.77 0.04 15.02
N LEU A 272 -7.66 0.18 13.69
CA LEU A 272 -7.12 1.36 13.04
C LEU A 272 -8.28 2.23 12.54
N GLN A 273 -8.37 3.46 13.06
CA GLN A 273 -9.40 4.41 12.69
C GLN A 273 -8.92 5.31 11.53
N PHE A 274 -9.81 5.55 10.57
CA PHE A 274 -9.55 6.42 9.42
C PHE A 274 -10.11 7.83 9.66
N GLN A 275 -9.75 8.77 8.78
CA GLN A 275 -10.36 10.08 8.73
C GLN A 275 -11.85 9.98 8.35
N PRO A 276 -12.69 10.92 8.81
CA PRO A 276 -14.08 11.00 8.38
C PRO A 276 -14.19 11.01 6.86
N CYS A 277 -15.16 10.28 6.33
CA CYS A 277 -15.37 10.09 4.90
C CYS A 277 -16.86 9.89 4.59
N VAL A 278 -17.21 9.57 3.34
CA VAL A 278 -18.60 9.34 2.92
C VAL A 278 -18.76 7.97 2.29
N CYS A 279 -19.95 7.39 2.41
CA CYS A 279 -20.28 6.09 1.83
C CYS A 279 -21.73 6.05 1.31
N ASP A 280 -22.07 4.99 0.58
CA ASP A 280 -23.41 4.75 0.04
C ASP A 280 -24.33 3.92 0.94
N PHE A 281 -23.93 3.71 2.20
CA PHE A 281 -24.64 2.91 3.18
C PHE A 281 -24.95 3.68 4.48
N PRO A 282 -26.19 3.65 5.01
CA PRO A 282 -27.36 2.93 4.47
C PRO A 282 -27.98 3.61 3.24
N LYS A 283 -27.66 4.89 3.01
CA LYS A 283 -28.08 5.69 1.86
C LYS A 283 -26.87 6.41 1.22
N PRO A 284 -26.97 6.87 -0.04
CA PRO A 284 -25.95 7.70 -0.68
C PRO A 284 -25.50 8.87 0.19
N ASP A 285 -24.23 9.26 0.03
CA ASP A 285 -23.59 10.41 0.68
C ASP A 285 -23.69 10.41 2.22
N THR A 286 -23.75 9.23 2.84
CA THR A 286 -23.77 9.10 4.30
C THR A 286 -22.39 9.43 4.88
N PRO A 287 -22.26 10.45 5.75
CA PRO A 287 -21.02 10.71 6.48
C PRO A 287 -20.74 9.57 7.46
N VAL A 288 -19.51 9.06 7.45
CA VAL A 288 -19.13 7.89 8.22
C VAL A 288 -17.71 8.01 8.76
N LEU A 289 -17.51 7.51 9.99
CA LEU A 289 -16.21 7.25 10.57
C LEU A 289 -15.93 5.74 10.53
N ILE A 290 -14.94 5.34 9.74
CA ILE A 290 -14.61 3.93 9.53
C ILE A 290 -13.46 3.53 10.45
N SER A 291 -13.50 2.29 10.94
CA SER A 291 -12.38 1.67 11.66
C SER A 291 -12.22 0.22 11.21
N ALA A 292 -10.99 -0.24 11.02
CA ALA A 292 -10.68 -1.61 10.63
C ALA A 292 -10.02 -2.36 11.80
N GLY A 293 -10.53 -3.54 12.14
CA GLY A 293 -9.99 -4.33 13.24
C GLY A 293 -10.89 -5.53 13.52
N ASN A 294 -10.41 -6.47 14.34
CA ASN A 294 -11.19 -7.63 14.76
C ASN A 294 -11.93 -8.38 13.61
N ARG A 295 -11.27 -8.51 12.44
CA ARG A 295 -11.81 -9.19 11.25
C ARG A 295 -13.06 -8.51 10.66
N GLU A 296 -13.21 -7.20 10.84
CA GLU A 296 -14.31 -6.41 10.28
C GLU A 296 -13.90 -4.98 9.90
N LEU A 297 -14.72 -4.35 9.06
CA LEU A 297 -14.82 -2.89 8.98
C LEU A 297 -16.03 -2.44 9.80
N ASN A 298 -15.80 -1.55 10.74
CA ASN A 298 -16.84 -0.91 11.53
C ASN A 298 -17.13 0.50 10.99
N PHE A 299 -18.40 0.79 10.74
CA PHE A 299 -18.91 2.06 10.23
C PHE A 299 -19.68 2.74 11.37
N ARG A 300 -19.19 3.87 11.87
CA ARG A 300 -19.92 4.72 12.82
C ARG A 300 -20.57 5.88 12.09
N ILE A 301 -21.89 5.95 12.19
CA ILE A 301 -22.72 6.94 11.51
C ILE A 301 -23.43 7.76 12.59
N ASN A 302 -23.16 9.07 12.60
CA ASN A 302 -23.86 9.99 13.48
C ASN A 302 -25.20 10.33 12.83
N CYS A 303 -26.31 10.02 13.51
CA CYS A 303 -27.65 10.34 13.07
C CYS A 303 -28.04 11.77 13.50
N GLU A 304 -29.03 12.33 12.81
CA GLU A 304 -29.54 13.70 13.05
C GLU A 304 -30.14 13.87 14.46
N ASP A 305 -30.64 12.77 15.04
CA ASP A 305 -31.14 12.71 16.41
C ASP A 305 -30.04 12.66 17.50
N GLY A 306 -28.77 12.76 17.09
CA GLY A 306 -27.60 12.70 17.97
C GLY A 306 -27.21 11.28 18.38
N THR A 307 -27.92 10.24 17.92
CA THR A 307 -27.54 8.85 18.16
C THR A 307 -26.41 8.41 17.22
N VAL A 308 -25.61 7.43 17.64
CA VAL A 308 -24.59 6.81 16.80
C VAL A 308 -25.06 5.42 16.42
N LYS A 309 -25.22 5.17 15.12
CA LYS A 309 -25.49 3.84 14.58
C LYS A 309 -24.21 3.19 14.09
N GLU A 310 -24.15 1.87 14.20
CA GLU A 310 -22.98 1.08 13.81
C GLU A 310 -23.34 0.06 12.73
N GLY A 311 -22.50 -0.02 11.70
CA GLY A 311 -22.51 -1.11 10.72
C GLY A 311 -21.24 -1.94 10.85
N ASN A 312 -21.36 -3.24 11.14
CA ASN A 312 -20.23 -4.15 11.28
C ASN A 312 -20.15 -5.07 10.05
N PHE A 313 -19.15 -4.85 9.20
CA PHE A 313 -18.92 -5.60 7.97
C PHE A 313 -17.81 -6.62 8.18
N LYS A 314 -18.18 -7.88 8.47
CA LYS A 314 -17.23 -8.97 8.69
C LYS A 314 -16.48 -9.28 7.40
N VAL A 315 -15.15 -9.39 7.49
CA VAL A 315 -14.29 -9.74 6.35
C VAL A 315 -14.70 -11.07 5.73
N THR A 316 -15.14 -12.04 6.54
CA THR A 316 -15.61 -13.36 6.07
C THR A 316 -16.86 -13.32 5.20
N ARG A 317 -17.59 -12.20 5.18
CA ARG A 317 -18.81 -12.00 4.37
C ARG A 317 -18.54 -11.11 3.15
N MET A 318 -17.31 -10.66 2.95
CA MET A 318 -16.90 -9.95 1.74
C MET A 318 -16.51 -10.98 0.68
N ARG A 319 -17.05 -10.88 -0.54
CA ARG A 319 -16.60 -11.73 -1.66
C ARG A 319 -15.34 -11.16 -2.30
N CYS A 320 -15.36 -9.87 -2.56
CA CYS A 320 -14.24 -9.13 -3.13
C CYS A 320 -14.33 -7.65 -2.78
N TRP A 321 -13.25 -6.91 -3.03
CA TRP A 321 -13.22 -5.45 -2.95
C TRP A 321 -12.33 -4.86 -4.05
N ARG A 322 -12.58 -3.61 -4.41
CA ARG A 322 -11.86 -2.90 -5.46
C ARG A 322 -11.59 -1.46 -5.10
N ILE A 323 -10.51 -0.92 -5.64
CA ILE A 323 -10.17 0.50 -5.55
C ILE A 323 -10.39 1.14 -6.90
N THR A 324 -11.10 2.25 -6.91
CA THR A 324 -11.41 3.06 -8.09
C THR A 324 -10.93 4.49 -7.89
N VAL A 325 -10.50 5.11 -8.98
CA VAL A 325 -10.18 6.54 -9.02
C VAL A 325 -11.40 7.27 -9.58
N GLN A 326 -12.05 8.08 -8.76
CA GLN A 326 -13.12 8.94 -9.23
C GLN A 326 -12.49 10.15 -9.94
N GLN A 327 -12.80 10.32 -11.23
CA GLN A 327 -12.45 11.53 -11.94
C GLN A 327 -13.31 12.68 -11.41
N PRO A 328 -12.75 13.88 -11.18
CA PRO A 328 -13.57 15.03 -10.82
C PRO A 328 -14.58 15.27 -11.94
N ILE A 329 -15.87 15.31 -11.59
CA ILE A 329 -16.93 15.70 -12.52
C ILE A 329 -16.66 17.17 -12.88
N ASN A 330 -16.29 17.43 -14.13
CA ASN A 330 -16.31 18.79 -14.65
C ASN A 330 -17.78 19.16 -14.86
N ASP A 331 -18.40 19.80 -13.87
CA ASP A 331 -19.68 20.48 -14.04
C ASP A 331 -19.47 21.74 -14.90
N ASN A 332 -19.20 21.52 -16.19
CA ASN A 332 -19.26 22.54 -17.23
C ASN A 332 -20.01 21.94 -18.40
N ASN A 333 -21.32 21.77 -18.23
CA ASN A 333 -22.24 21.64 -19.35
C ASN A 333 -23.55 22.39 -19.05
N GLY A 334 -23.54 23.66 -19.40
CA GLY A 334 -24.63 24.30 -20.15
C GLY A 334 -26.02 24.31 -19.53
N SER A 335 -26.26 25.20 -18.57
CA SER A 335 -27.58 25.84 -18.49
C SER A 335 -27.66 26.89 -19.59
N ILE A 336 -28.22 26.50 -20.73
CA ILE A 336 -28.76 27.43 -21.73
C ILE A 336 -29.86 28.22 -21.02
N ASN A 337 -29.66 29.52 -20.82
CA ASN A 337 -30.77 30.44 -20.72
C ASN A 337 -30.43 31.78 -21.39
N SER A 338 -31.22 32.01 -22.44
CA SER A 338 -31.34 33.19 -23.28
C SER A 338 -31.42 34.49 -22.50
N SER A 339 -30.73 35.53 -22.96
CA SER A 339 -31.17 36.94 -22.91
C SER A 339 -30.22 37.84 -23.73
N ASN A 340 -30.58 38.00 -25.00
CA ASN A 340 -30.59 39.21 -25.83
C ASN A 340 -29.64 40.40 -25.57
N ASN A 341 -28.93 40.74 -26.65
CA ASN A 341 -28.67 42.07 -27.24
C ASN A 341 -28.18 43.23 -26.36
N SER A 342 -26.99 43.76 -26.66
CA SER A 342 -26.81 44.91 -27.60
C SER A 342 -25.42 45.58 -27.51
N SER A 343 -24.91 45.99 -28.69
CA SER A 343 -23.96 47.08 -29.02
C SER A 343 -22.57 47.13 -28.33
N ILE A 344 -21.45 46.94 -29.04
CA ILE A 344 -20.76 47.82 -30.02
C ILE A 344 -20.13 49.10 -29.41
N ALA A 345 -18.81 49.20 -29.67
CA ALA A 345 -17.95 50.39 -29.79
C ALA A 345 -17.33 51.04 -28.52
N SER A 346 -16.04 50.72 -28.35
CA SER A 346 -14.90 51.66 -28.36
C SER A 346 -15.16 53.16 -28.15
N ASN A 347 -14.57 53.74 -27.11
CA ASN A 347 -13.40 54.61 -27.25
C ASN A 347 -12.84 55.08 -25.90
N SER A 348 -11.51 55.17 -25.88
CA SER A 348 -10.63 55.73 -24.86
C SER A 348 -10.79 57.24 -24.68
N SER A 349 -10.68 57.77 -23.45
CA SER A 349 -9.58 58.63 -22.99
C SER A 349 -9.83 59.37 -21.65
N ILE A 350 -8.81 59.31 -20.76
CA ILE A 350 -8.32 60.32 -19.77
C ILE A 350 -9.25 60.60 -18.55
N SER A 351 -8.87 60.45 -17.26
CA SER A 351 -7.67 60.94 -16.54
C SER A 351 -7.54 60.34 -15.12
N ASN A 352 -6.28 60.19 -14.69
CA ASN A 352 -5.66 60.37 -13.36
C ASN A 352 -6.43 60.03 -12.07
N SER A 353 -5.91 59.08 -11.30
CA SER A 353 -5.30 59.40 -9.99
C SER A 353 -4.55 58.20 -9.36
N SER A 354 -3.26 58.45 -9.17
CA SER A 354 -2.30 57.93 -8.20
C SER A 354 -2.79 56.95 -7.11
N SER A 355 -2.22 55.75 -7.04
CA SER A 355 -1.65 55.23 -5.79
C SER A 355 -0.67 54.09 -6.04
N ASN A 356 0.50 54.22 -5.42
CA ASN A 356 1.61 53.28 -5.44
C ASN A 356 1.21 51.89 -4.95
N ASN A 357 1.50 50.84 -5.72
CA ASN A 357 1.68 49.51 -5.16
C ASN A 357 2.87 48.78 -5.79
N ARG A 358 3.78 48.36 -4.91
CA ARG A 358 5.05 47.72 -5.20
C ARG A 358 4.82 46.40 -5.93
N ARG A 359 5.39 46.27 -7.12
CA ARG A 359 5.49 45.01 -7.86
C ARG A 359 6.58 44.13 -7.25
N SER A 360 6.19 43.06 -6.58
CA SER A 360 7.02 41.87 -6.41
C SER A 360 6.53 40.82 -7.41
N SER A 361 7.32 40.63 -8.46
CA SER A 361 7.18 39.60 -9.48
C SER A 361 7.26 38.20 -8.86
N SER A 362 6.10 37.55 -8.67
CA SER A 362 6.03 36.11 -8.46
C SER A 362 5.63 35.45 -9.77
N SER A 363 6.60 34.72 -10.32
CA SER A 363 6.46 33.76 -11.40
C SER A 363 5.39 32.72 -11.01
N SER A 364 4.27 32.76 -11.72
CA SER A 364 3.22 31.75 -11.67
C SER A 364 3.70 30.47 -12.37
N THR A 365 4.30 29.58 -11.59
CA THR A 365 4.45 28.18 -12.00
C THR A 365 3.15 27.44 -11.72
N VAL A 366 2.48 27.08 -12.81
CA VAL A 366 1.30 26.21 -12.86
C VAL A 366 1.74 24.80 -12.49
N ASP A 367 1.37 24.31 -11.31
CA ASP A 367 1.36 22.87 -10.98
C ASP A 367 0.39 22.59 -9.81
N GLY A 368 -0.90 22.76 -10.09
CA GLY A 368 -1.98 22.26 -9.24
C GLY A 368 -2.14 20.75 -9.44
N ILE A 369 -1.51 19.95 -8.58
CA ILE A 369 -1.80 18.51 -8.48
C ILE A 369 -3.26 18.40 -8.02
N ARG A 370 -4.16 18.04 -8.94
CA ARG A 370 -5.57 17.77 -8.66
C ARG A 370 -5.66 16.70 -7.56
N GLN A 371 -6.41 16.96 -6.50
CA GLN A 371 -6.70 15.99 -5.45
C GLN A 371 -7.55 14.87 -6.07
N VAL A 372 -6.96 13.69 -6.21
CA VAL A 372 -7.62 12.51 -6.78
C VAL A 372 -8.60 11.97 -5.74
N SER A 373 -9.89 11.84 -6.09
CA SER A 373 -10.86 11.17 -5.25
C SER A 373 -10.69 9.65 -5.41
N LEU A 374 -10.57 8.95 -4.28
CA LEU A 374 -10.40 7.51 -4.24
C LEU A 374 -11.63 6.88 -3.60
N GLU A 375 -12.05 5.76 -4.16
CA GLU A 375 -13.17 4.97 -3.67
C GLU A 375 -12.72 3.53 -3.42
N LEU A 376 -13.15 2.96 -2.30
CA LEU A 376 -13.10 1.54 -2.01
C LEU A 376 -14.53 1.00 -2.08
N SER A 377 -14.78 0.05 -2.98
CA SER A 377 -16.03 -0.69 -3.00
C SER A 377 -15.79 -2.14 -2.60
N PHE A 378 -16.66 -2.72 -1.77
CA PHE A 378 -16.63 -4.14 -1.44
C PHE A 378 -18.00 -4.77 -1.61
N GLU A 379 -18.01 -6.01 -2.07
CA GLU A 379 -19.23 -6.78 -2.29
C GLU A 379 -19.50 -7.64 -1.06
N TYR A 380 -20.61 -7.38 -0.40
CA TYR A 380 -20.95 -7.92 0.92
C TYR A 380 -22.20 -8.79 0.86
N LEU A 381 -22.13 -9.96 1.49
CA LEU A 381 -23.30 -10.82 1.71
C LEU A 381 -24.17 -10.21 2.81
N MET A 382 -25.29 -9.59 2.45
CA MET A 382 -26.23 -8.96 3.38
C MET A 382 -27.06 -10.01 4.12
N SER A 383 -27.68 -10.91 3.37
CA SER A 383 -28.47 -12.04 3.86
C SER A 383 -28.23 -13.25 2.94
N ARG A 384 -28.92 -14.37 3.17
CA ARG A 384 -28.79 -15.55 2.29
C ARG A 384 -29.15 -15.15 0.86
N ASP A 385 -28.25 -15.40 -0.08
CA ASP A 385 -28.37 -15.09 -1.51
C ASP A 385 -28.47 -13.59 -1.86
N GLU A 386 -28.25 -12.68 -0.91
CA GLU A 386 -28.31 -11.23 -1.15
C GLU A 386 -26.92 -10.60 -1.08
N MET A 387 -26.34 -10.34 -2.26
CA MET A 387 -25.07 -9.64 -2.40
C MET A 387 -25.28 -8.16 -2.71
N ARG A 388 -24.58 -7.28 -2.00
CA ARG A 388 -24.65 -5.83 -2.22
C ARG A 388 -23.25 -5.23 -2.26
N TRP A 389 -23.01 -4.37 -3.25
CA TRP A 389 -21.84 -3.49 -3.25
C TRP A 389 -22.05 -2.32 -2.30
N ILE A 390 -21.03 -2.06 -1.49
CA ILE A 390 -20.95 -0.90 -0.59
C ILE A 390 -19.69 -0.13 -0.96
N SER A 391 -19.84 1.16 -1.19
CA SER A 391 -18.77 2.05 -1.67
C SER A 391 -18.45 3.15 -0.66
N VAL A 392 -17.17 3.38 -0.47
CA VAL A 392 -16.60 4.35 0.47
C VAL A 392 -15.69 5.30 -0.29
N CYS A 393 -16.04 6.57 -0.36
CA CYS A 393 -15.19 7.62 -0.91
C CYS A 393 -14.29 8.15 0.21
N SER A 394 -13.01 7.79 0.18
CA SER A 394 -12.05 8.17 1.22
C SER A 394 -10.66 8.41 0.64
N PRO A 395 -9.96 9.48 1.02
CA PRO A 395 -8.53 9.65 0.70
C PRO A 395 -7.66 8.49 1.20
N GLN A 396 -8.16 7.71 2.16
CA GLN A 396 -7.49 6.54 2.74
C GLN A 396 -8.04 5.21 2.21
N ALA A 397 -8.82 5.18 1.11
CA ALA A 397 -9.35 3.94 0.50
C ALA A 397 -8.27 2.85 0.30
N VAL A 398 -7.07 3.26 -0.10
CA VAL A 398 -5.90 2.38 -0.24
C VAL A 398 -5.47 1.76 1.09
N LEU A 399 -5.43 2.55 2.16
CA LEU A 399 -5.07 2.05 3.48
C LEU A 399 -6.13 1.08 4.00
N ILE A 400 -7.42 1.39 3.80
CA ILE A 400 -8.52 0.48 4.16
C ILE A 400 -8.36 -0.87 3.44
N SER A 401 -8.07 -0.85 2.13
CA SER A 401 -7.79 -2.07 1.35
C SER A 401 -6.61 -2.87 1.89
N VAL A 402 -5.52 -2.22 2.29
CA VAL A 402 -4.36 -2.89 2.91
C VAL A 402 -4.73 -3.51 4.27
N CYS A 403 -5.60 -2.86 5.04
CA CYS A 403 -6.12 -3.43 6.28
C CYS A 403 -6.96 -4.69 6.04
N LEU A 404 -7.85 -4.67 5.04
CA LEU A 404 -8.63 -5.84 4.60
C LEU A 404 -7.70 -6.99 4.21
N GLN A 405 -6.71 -6.71 3.34
CA GLN A 405 -5.72 -7.71 2.91
C GLN A 405 -4.98 -8.32 4.12
N GLY A 406 -4.59 -7.49 5.10
CA GLY A 406 -3.93 -7.96 6.32
C GLY A 406 -4.82 -8.85 7.18
N MET A 407 -6.10 -8.50 7.36
CA MET A 407 -7.05 -9.31 8.12
C MET A 407 -7.36 -10.65 7.42
N VAL A 408 -7.50 -10.65 6.09
CA VAL A 408 -7.68 -11.89 5.29
C VAL A 408 -6.46 -12.78 5.40
N ALA A 409 -5.25 -12.22 5.24
CA ALA A 409 -4.01 -12.98 5.35
C ALA A 409 -3.90 -13.67 6.72
N GLU A 410 -4.16 -12.94 7.82
CA GLU A 410 -4.13 -13.50 9.17
C GLU A 410 -5.22 -14.57 9.41
N LEU A 411 -6.39 -14.42 8.79
CA LEU A 411 -7.47 -15.42 8.85
C LEU A 411 -7.08 -16.73 8.16
N LEU A 412 -6.49 -16.64 6.96
CA LEU A 412 -6.07 -17.80 6.18
C LEU A 412 -4.92 -18.53 6.86
N THR A 413 -3.99 -17.80 7.47
CA THR A 413 -2.84 -18.41 8.14
C THR A 413 -3.20 -19.03 9.50
N ASN A 414 -4.12 -18.44 10.27
CA ASN A 414 -4.54 -18.99 11.57
C ASN A 414 -5.12 -20.42 11.46
N LYS A 415 -5.75 -20.77 10.33
CA LYS A 415 -6.22 -22.15 10.07
C LYS A 415 -5.08 -23.19 9.99
N SER A 416 -3.85 -22.74 9.79
CA SER A 416 -2.66 -23.59 9.56
C SER A 416 -1.64 -23.59 10.72
N GLY A 417 -1.95 -22.98 11.87
CA GLY A 417 -1.01 -22.90 13.00
C GLY A 417 0.08 -21.83 12.80
N TYR A 418 -0.32 -20.65 12.33
CA TYR A 418 0.59 -19.55 11.97
C TYR A 418 1.56 -19.13 13.08
N LYS A 419 2.82 -18.96 12.70
CA LYS A 419 3.80 -18.18 13.45
C LYS A 419 4.20 -16.97 12.61
N VAL A 420 4.24 -15.79 13.25
CA VAL A 420 4.79 -14.58 12.64
C VAL A 420 6.21 -14.90 12.20
N ARG A 421 6.57 -14.50 10.98
CA ARG A 421 7.92 -14.72 10.46
C ARG A 421 8.96 -14.05 11.36
N THR A 422 10.21 -14.49 11.29
CA THR A 422 11.34 -13.84 11.98
C THR A 422 12.42 -13.41 10.98
N PRO A 423 13.27 -12.43 11.31
CA PRO A 423 14.38 -12.03 10.44
C PRO A 423 15.29 -13.19 10.03
N ALA A 424 15.46 -14.20 10.89
CA ALA A 424 16.27 -15.39 10.60
C ALA A 424 15.70 -16.26 9.46
N GLN A 425 14.41 -16.12 9.15
CA GLN A 425 13.77 -16.85 8.05
C GLN A 425 13.88 -16.10 6.70
N ARG A 426 14.37 -14.85 6.71
CA ARG A 426 14.63 -14.09 5.50
C ARG A 426 15.99 -14.55 4.94
N VAL A 427 15.98 -15.04 3.71
CA VAL A 427 17.19 -15.47 2.99
C VAL A 427 17.36 -14.57 1.79
N ARG A 428 18.05 -13.43 1.96
CA ARG A 428 18.51 -12.67 0.79
C ARG A 428 19.87 -13.14 0.33
N LYS A 429 19.91 -13.83 -0.80
CA LYS A 429 21.14 -14.23 -1.48
C LYS A 429 21.03 -13.85 -2.94
N GLY A 430 22.05 -13.17 -3.44
CA GLY A 430 22.20 -12.89 -4.87
C GLY A 430 22.46 -11.43 -5.17
N SER A 431 22.46 -11.14 -6.48
CA SER A 431 22.65 -9.79 -6.99
C SER A 431 21.68 -9.54 -8.12
N LEU A 432 21.07 -8.36 -8.11
CA LEU A 432 20.24 -7.89 -9.20
C LEU A 432 21.10 -7.19 -10.25
N GLN A 433 20.98 -7.57 -11.51
CA GLN A 433 21.48 -6.79 -12.62
C GLN A 433 20.42 -5.75 -13.02
N TYR A 434 20.50 -4.56 -12.42
CA TYR A 434 19.55 -3.48 -12.68
C TYR A 434 19.92 -2.72 -13.97
N VAL A 435 19.05 -2.81 -14.96
CA VAL A 435 19.15 -2.02 -16.20
C VAL A 435 18.50 -0.67 -15.94
N ARG A 436 19.21 0.44 -16.16
CA ARG A 436 18.66 1.81 -16.02
C ARG A 436 17.80 2.22 -17.21
N ARG A 437 17.18 3.40 -17.17
CA ARG A 437 16.44 3.95 -18.32
C ARG A 437 17.31 4.44 -19.47
N ASP A 438 18.59 4.76 -19.22
CA ASP A 438 19.53 5.20 -20.27
C ASP A 438 20.13 4.03 -21.08
N GLY A 439 20.61 2.98 -20.42
CA GLY A 439 21.10 1.73 -21.02
C GLY A 439 22.24 1.11 -20.28
N SER A 440 22.82 1.88 -19.38
CA SER A 440 23.72 1.33 -18.39
C SER A 440 23.02 0.24 -17.57
N SER A 441 23.81 -0.76 -17.21
CA SER A 441 23.44 -1.77 -16.23
C SER A 441 24.32 -1.58 -15.00
N THR A 442 23.79 -1.86 -13.82
CA THR A 442 24.57 -1.88 -12.58
C THR A 442 24.14 -3.06 -11.75
N GLN A 443 25.12 -3.69 -11.12
CA GLN A 443 24.88 -4.77 -10.18
C GLN A 443 24.49 -4.16 -8.84
N VAL A 444 23.37 -4.62 -8.29
CA VAL A 444 22.84 -4.21 -6.99
C VAL A 444 22.94 -5.43 -6.08
N THR A 445 23.71 -5.29 -5.01
CA THR A 445 23.82 -6.31 -3.97
C THR A 445 22.56 -6.29 -3.11
N LEU A 446 21.94 -7.45 -2.89
CA LEU A 446 20.66 -7.57 -2.18
C LEU A 446 20.84 -8.00 -0.70
N ASN A 447 22.06 -7.88 -0.15
CA ASN A 447 22.44 -8.45 1.15
C ASN A 447 21.92 -7.65 2.36
N HIS A 448 21.64 -8.38 3.44
CA HIS A 448 21.01 -7.94 4.69
C HIS A 448 21.72 -6.82 5.48
N THR A 449 23.03 -6.62 5.34
CA THR A 449 23.78 -5.85 6.36
C THR A 449 24.51 -4.63 5.83
N GLY A 450 24.72 -4.51 4.51
CA GLY A 450 25.67 -3.51 3.99
C GLY A 450 27.12 -3.79 4.39
N GLU A 451 27.40 -4.95 5.00
CA GLU A 451 28.76 -5.40 5.27
C GLU A 451 29.23 -6.28 4.10
N ASN A 452 30.37 -5.93 3.53
CA ASN A 452 31.05 -6.74 2.52
C ASN A 452 31.50 -8.05 3.19
N LEU A 453 30.79 -9.14 2.92
CA LEU A 453 31.35 -10.47 3.17
C LEU A 453 32.55 -10.65 2.26
N SER A 454 33.70 -10.99 2.86
CA SER A 454 34.94 -11.32 2.17
C SER A 454 34.65 -12.34 1.07
N GLN A 455 35.09 -12.04 -0.16
CA GLN A 455 35.26 -13.06 -1.18
C GLN A 455 36.35 -14.00 -0.70
N ASP A 456 35.97 -15.14 -0.12
CA ASP A 456 36.85 -16.28 -0.07
C ASP A 456 36.18 -17.49 -0.71
N GLY A 457 36.96 -18.13 -1.57
CA GLY A 457 36.51 -19.02 -2.62
C GLY A 457 36.02 -20.39 -2.14
N SER A 458 35.29 -21.03 -3.06
CA SER A 458 35.09 -22.48 -3.17
C SER A 458 34.58 -23.22 -1.93
N SER A 459 33.27 -23.42 -1.86
CA SER A 459 32.69 -24.68 -1.39
C SER A 459 31.28 -24.85 -1.95
N GLN A 460 31.14 -25.68 -2.99
CA GLN A 460 29.85 -26.21 -3.39
C GLN A 460 29.24 -26.96 -2.18
N SER A 461 28.05 -26.58 -1.75
CA SER A 461 27.31 -27.29 -0.70
C SER A 461 25.99 -27.82 -1.28
N PRO A 462 25.73 -29.14 -1.25
CA PRO A 462 24.60 -29.80 -1.93
C PRO A 462 23.28 -29.75 -1.13
N ILE A 463 23.02 -28.66 -0.40
CA ILE A 463 21.87 -28.56 0.53
C ILE A 463 20.59 -28.03 -0.16
N GLY A 464 20.72 -27.40 -1.34
CA GLY A 464 19.60 -26.81 -2.08
C GLY A 464 18.63 -27.83 -2.70
N GLU A 465 19.10 -29.03 -3.04
CA GLU A 465 18.31 -30.02 -3.81
C GLU A 465 17.39 -30.87 -2.92
N LEU A 466 17.85 -31.18 -1.69
CA LEU A 466 17.07 -31.95 -0.70
C LEU A 466 15.87 -31.17 -0.14
N SER A 467 15.90 -29.84 -0.24
CA SER A 467 14.84 -28.94 0.24
C SER A 467 13.67 -28.83 -0.74
N LEU A 468 13.95 -28.88 -2.05
CA LEU A 468 12.93 -28.85 -3.10
C LEU A 468 12.15 -30.16 -3.20
N ARG A 469 12.79 -31.32 -2.98
CA ARG A 469 12.08 -32.62 -2.93
C ARG A 469 11.10 -32.69 -1.75
N ARG A 470 11.48 -32.22 -0.56
CA ARG A 470 10.58 -32.18 0.61
C ARG A 470 9.44 -31.17 0.47
N LEU A 471 9.65 -30.07 -0.27
CA LEU A 471 8.59 -29.11 -0.62
C LEU A 471 7.66 -29.65 -1.72
N SER A 472 8.19 -30.38 -2.70
CA SER A 472 7.41 -31.04 -3.75
C SER A 472 6.53 -32.16 -3.20
N GLU A 473 7.04 -32.96 -2.25
CA GLU A 473 6.26 -34.02 -1.60
C GLU A 473 5.09 -33.45 -0.80
N ARG A 474 5.26 -32.31 -0.10
CA ARG A 474 4.15 -31.64 0.61
C ARG A 474 3.17 -30.87 -0.28
N LEU A 475 3.56 -30.54 -1.51
CA LEU A 475 2.69 -29.87 -2.49
C LEU A 475 1.85 -30.86 -3.32
N SER A 476 2.24 -32.14 -3.33
CA SER A 476 1.47 -33.23 -3.96
C SER A 476 0.14 -33.45 -3.24
N ASP A 477 0.12 -33.26 -1.91
CA ASP A 477 -1.05 -33.46 -1.06
C ASP A 477 -2.11 -32.34 -1.18
N LEU A 478 -1.83 -31.28 -1.95
CA LEU A 478 -2.71 -30.12 -2.13
C LEU A 478 -3.36 -30.03 -3.53
N ASN A 479 -3.03 -30.93 -4.45
CA ASN A 479 -3.68 -31.01 -5.76
C ASN A 479 -4.98 -31.82 -5.69
N ILE A 480 -6.04 -31.20 -5.15
CA ILE A 480 -7.43 -31.61 -5.48
C ILE A 480 -7.95 -30.63 -6.52
N LEU A 481 -7.49 -30.80 -7.76
CA LEU A 481 -8.13 -30.24 -8.95
C LEU A 481 -7.94 -31.26 -10.07
N ASP A 482 -8.80 -32.28 -10.09
CA ASP A 482 -9.16 -33.01 -11.30
C ASP A 482 -10.62 -33.43 -11.18
N ASN A 483 -11.50 -32.54 -11.65
CA ASN A 483 -12.75 -32.83 -12.36
C ASN A 483 -13.64 -31.58 -12.30
N ILE A 484 -13.92 -30.99 -13.47
CA ILE A 484 -15.27 -30.83 -14.01
C ILE A 484 -15.09 -30.34 -15.45
N SER A 485 -15.28 -31.29 -16.36
CA SER A 485 -15.59 -31.10 -17.76
C SER A 485 -16.98 -30.46 -17.92
N SER A 486 -17.04 -29.46 -18.81
CA SER A 486 -18.17 -29.13 -19.71
C SER A 486 -19.61 -29.39 -19.24
N SER A 487 -20.34 -28.32 -18.90
CA SER A 487 -21.66 -27.97 -19.50
C SER A 487 -22.36 -26.86 -18.71
N SER A 488 -22.62 -25.72 -19.34
CA SER A 488 -23.96 -25.10 -19.35
C SER A 488 -23.96 -23.74 -20.08
N SER A 489 -24.93 -23.67 -20.96
CA SER A 489 -25.35 -22.63 -21.91
C SER A 489 -25.48 -21.23 -21.30
N ARG A 490 -24.91 -20.23 -21.98
CA ARG A 490 -25.30 -18.81 -21.83
C ARG A 490 -26.63 -18.56 -22.54
N PRO A 491 -27.56 -17.79 -21.97
CA PRO A 491 -28.50 -17.00 -22.76
C PRO A 491 -27.92 -15.61 -23.05
N ASN A 492 -28.13 -15.17 -24.28
CA ASN A 492 -27.80 -13.86 -24.83
C ASN A 492 -28.39 -12.69 -24.03
N GLY A 493 -27.67 -11.56 -24.00
CA GLY A 493 -28.32 -10.25 -23.98
C GLY A 493 -27.52 -9.10 -23.37
N ARG A 494 -27.17 -8.14 -24.24
CA ARG A 494 -26.77 -6.74 -24.00
C ARG A 494 -25.36 -6.46 -23.48
N ALA A 495 -24.51 -6.12 -24.44
CA ALA A 495 -23.38 -5.25 -24.26
C ALA A 495 -23.83 -3.87 -23.70
N SER A 496 -23.29 -3.50 -22.54
CA SER A 496 -23.13 -2.11 -22.13
C SER A 496 -21.64 -1.81 -22.03
N SER A 497 -21.25 -0.77 -22.75
CA SER A 497 -19.91 -0.26 -22.94
C SER A 497 -19.37 0.52 -21.74
N SER A 498 -18.04 0.59 -21.68
CA SER A 498 -17.16 1.45 -20.85
C SER A 498 -16.92 1.04 -19.39
N GLU A 499 -16.08 0.03 -19.19
CA GLU A 499 -15.31 -0.07 -17.94
C GLU A 499 -14.24 1.04 -17.88
N PRO A 500 -14.14 1.83 -16.80
CA PRO A 500 -13.04 2.76 -16.63
C PRO A 500 -11.72 2.01 -16.46
N ALA A 501 -10.68 2.47 -17.16
CA ALA A 501 -9.40 1.80 -17.37
C ALA A 501 -8.49 1.61 -16.12
N THR A 502 -9.01 1.66 -14.89
CA THR A 502 -8.22 1.52 -13.65
C THR A 502 -9.02 0.88 -12.50
N VAL A 503 -9.66 -0.27 -12.73
CA VAL A 503 -10.28 -1.05 -11.64
C VAL A 503 -9.32 -2.18 -11.24
N THR A 504 -8.99 -2.29 -9.95
CA THR A 504 -8.27 -3.47 -9.42
C THR A 504 -9.15 -4.17 -8.41
N GLU A 505 -9.54 -5.42 -8.69
CA GLU A 505 -10.35 -6.25 -7.81
C GLU A 505 -9.49 -7.23 -6.99
N ASN A 506 -9.84 -7.42 -5.72
CA ASN A 506 -9.23 -8.35 -4.78
C ASN A 506 -10.29 -9.32 -4.28
N HIS A 507 -10.09 -10.62 -4.45
CA HIS A 507 -11.00 -11.65 -3.92
C HIS A 507 -10.63 -12.00 -2.48
N ALA A 508 -11.63 -12.07 -1.60
CA ALA A 508 -11.43 -12.37 -0.18
C ALA A 508 -11.23 -13.88 0.07
N PHE A 509 -12.07 -14.71 -0.58
CA PHE A 509 -12.05 -16.17 -0.47
C PHE A 509 -12.36 -16.79 -1.84
N ASN A 510 -11.63 -17.85 -2.20
CA ASN A 510 -11.96 -18.64 -3.39
C ASN A 510 -13.20 -19.49 -3.06
N ILE A 511 -14.36 -19.07 -3.58
CA ILE A 511 -15.66 -19.74 -3.42
C ILE A 511 -16.22 -19.59 -1.99
N ILE A 512 -17.11 -18.60 -1.80
CA ILE A 512 -18.11 -18.66 -0.72
C ILE A 512 -19.14 -19.68 -1.19
N GLY A 513 -18.89 -20.96 -0.91
CA GLY A 513 -19.89 -22.03 -1.05
C GLY A 513 -20.80 -22.04 0.18
N ASP A 514 -22.01 -22.55 -0.01
CA ASP A 514 -23.10 -22.61 0.97
C ASP A 514 -22.72 -23.22 2.34
N ASP A 515 -21.59 -23.92 2.41
CA ASP A 515 -21.10 -24.63 3.60
C ASP A 515 -20.35 -23.76 4.63
N ASN A 516 -20.21 -22.44 4.41
CA ASN A 516 -19.50 -21.53 5.33
C ASN A 516 -20.41 -20.54 6.10
N LEU A 517 -21.72 -20.83 6.21
CA LEU A 517 -22.68 -20.04 7.00
C LEU A 517 -22.51 -20.24 8.51
#